data_AF-A0A521ZBY6-F1
#
_entry.id   AF-A0A521ZBY6-F1
#
_cell.length_a   1.000
_cell.length_b   1.000
_cell.length_c   1.000
_cell.angle_alpha   90.00
_cell.angle_beta   90.00
_cell.angle_gamma   90.00
#
_symmetry.space_group_name_H-M   'P 1'
#
loop_
_entity.id
_entity.type
_entity.pdbx_description
1 polymer ?
#
loop_
_entity_poly.entity_id
_entity_poly.type
_entity_poly.pdbx_seq_one_letter_code
_entity_poly.pdbx_strand_id
1 'polypeptide(L)'
;MNTSKFHTARGYLAFERVAGLMEKRLAGTVPAMLGYRTHAIERRIAQRVADLGLFPFVRECARHHALGQDILAPGNQLVRFAGMSVDLQSGRTQIGFLLLLHSVGEFFAHWLHVAAQAMVASLQRKGRKGAATLLFGVGGESLKAEGSDARFVEYCERGPIVPLSCAPRLIVQSTLYIRPVQPDRFEYVRFPLFALMRQNAPGLAGFLGFSVCHLHALGAYLFAVVRCPLISVLGRDFAYHAMLVYLDRAKLIDSIVITNSNYSAQPLWMDLPKKRFQAHMVWYSQNTIPLVYADDPAKSDVPNYRHMRVDVSWVWTAEYADYLRSLGVPGEIHVVGPILWQLPPAIDVRRRRDQLTLMIFDVTPVRDEVAERIGLFRNYYNASNMIGFLRGVVKVKDELEQRSGKKVQVLLKHKRGFNPGHDLDYINLVEELLSTEQIELISFDANIYFTILQADLVVVVPYSSPVYVADSLGVPSVFFDAVSELVPIYDKGLHIGFASGTDELLHVAQKTMTINENDKNLLRVRAC
;
A
#
# COMPACT_ATOMS: atom_id res chain seq x y z
N MET A 1 38.64 4.56 4.88
CA MET A 1 37.75 5.11 3.84
C MET A 1 36.33 4.84 4.28
N ASN A 2 35.51 5.87 4.46
CA ASN A 2 34.12 5.71 4.85
C ASN A 2 33.37 5.16 3.64
N THR A 3 33.09 3.86 3.61
CA THR A 3 32.29 3.28 2.51
C THR A 3 30.87 3.85 2.65
N SER A 4 30.43 4.60 1.64
CA SER A 4 29.06 5.14 1.60
C SER A 4 28.05 4.02 1.84
N LYS A 5 27.01 4.22 2.64
CA LYS A 5 26.00 3.18 2.91
C LYS A 5 25.19 2.87 1.62
N PHE A 6 24.76 1.62 1.43
CA PHE A 6 23.92 1.25 0.30
C PHE A 6 22.47 1.71 0.50
N HIS A 7 21.89 2.39 -0.49
CA HIS A 7 20.52 2.89 -0.42
C HIS A 7 19.59 2.07 -1.31
N THR A 8 18.40 1.78 -0.78
CA THR A 8 17.34 1.08 -1.53
C THR A 8 17.04 1.75 -2.88
N ALA A 9 17.05 3.08 -2.95
CA ALA A 9 16.83 3.85 -4.17
C ALA A 9 17.84 3.51 -5.29
N ARG A 10 19.12 3.26 -4.95
CA ARG A 10 20.15 2.83 -5.91
C ARG A 10 19.82 1.45 -6.48
N GLY A 11 19.33 0.54 -5.63
CA GLY A 11 18.82 -0.76 -6.04
C GLY A 11 17.61 -0.66 -6.98
N TYR A 12 16.68 0.27 -6.72
CA TYR A 12 15.53 0.51 -7.58
C TYR A 12 15.95 1.04 -8.96
N LEU A 13 16.84 2.03 -9.01
CA LEU A 13 17.38 2.56 -10.26
C LEU A 13 18.12 1.48 -11.08
N ALA A 14 18.88 0.62 -10.41
CA ALA A 14 19.54 -0.51 -11.06
C ALA A 14 18.52 -1.52 -11.60
N PHE A 15 17.48 -1.84 -10.81
CA PHE A 15 16.42 -2.76 -11.23
C PHE A 15 15.64 -2.23 -12.43
N GLU A 16 15.31 -0.93 -12.46
CA GLU A 16 14.63 -0.26 -13.57
C GLU A 16 15.37 -0.44 -14.91
N ARG A 17 16.71 -0.35 -14.89
CA ARG A 17 17.53 -0.59 -16.09
C ARG A 17 17.39 -2.03 -16.58
N VAL A 18 17.47 -3.00 -15.67
CA VAL A 18 17.34 -4.44 -15.99
C VAL A 18 15.94 -4.76 -16.49
N ALA A 19 14.91 -4.24 -15.83
CA ALA A 19 13.52 -4.45 -16.21
C ALA A 19 13.19 -3.81 -17.57
N GLY A 20 13.72 -2.62 -17.86
CA GLY A 20 13.58 -1.98 -19.17
C GLY A 20 14.21 -2.78 -20.32
N LEU A 21 15.36 -3.43 -20.09
CA LEU A 21 15.98 -4.33 -21.08
C LEU A 21 15.11 -5.58 -21.32
N MET A 22 14.61 -6.19 -20.25
CA MET A 22 13.71 -7.33 -20.33
C MET A 22 12.44 -6.98 -21.11
N GLU A 23 11.80 -5.85 -20.82
CA GLU A 23 10.56 -5.43 -21.48
C GLU A 23 10.75 -5.22 -22.98
N LYS A 24 11.82 -4.53 -23.36
CA LYS A 24 12.18 -4.36 -24.78
C LYS A 24 12.36 -5.70 -25.48
N ARG A 25 12.97 -6.68 -24.79
CA ARG A 25 13.16 -8.01 -25.34
C ARG A 25 11.86 -8.84 -25.38
N LEU A 26 10.97 -8.66 -24.41
CA LEU A 26 9.69 -9.38 -24.35
C LEU A 26 8.74 -8.92 -25.45
N ALA A 27 8.78 -7.64 -25.84
CA ALA A 27 7.92 -7.07 -26.87
C ALA A 27 7.94 -7.90 -28.18
N GLY A 28 6.78 -8.40 -28.57
CA GLY A 28 6.54 -9.21 -29.77
C GLY A 28 6.89 -10.70 -29.63
N THR A 29 7.37 -11.15 -28.47
CA THR A 29 7.76 -12.57 -28.27
C THR A 29 6.62 -13.44 -27.74
N VAL A 30 5.63 -12.82 -27.11
CA VAL A 30 4.54 -13.53 -26.43
C VAL A 30 3.32 -13.65 -27.35
N PRO A 31 2.79 -14.86 -27.57
CA PRO A 31 1.59 -15.02 -28.39
C PRO A 31 0.36 -14.43 -27.69
N ALA A 32 -0.52 -13.79 -28.46
CA ALA A 32 -1.87 -13.50 -27.99
C ALA A 32 -2.60 -14.83 -27.72
N MET A 33 -3.33 -14.91 -26.61
CA MET A 33 -4.07 -16.12 -26.23
C MET A 33 -5.25 -15.79 -25.34
N LEU A 34 -6.29 -16.64 -25.40
CA LEU A 34 -7.49 -16.51 -24.55
C LEU A 34 -8.16 -15.12 -24.66
N GLY A 35 -8.02 -14.48 -25.82
CA GLY A 35 -8.50 -13.13 -26.10
C GLY A 35 -7.60 -12.00 -25.60
N TYR A 36 -6.61 -12.27 -24.75
CA TYR A 36 -5.65 -11.26 -24.30
C TYR A 36 -4.73 -10.87 -25.45
N ARG A 37 -4.50 -9.56 -25.61
CA ARG A 37 -3.53 -9.02 -26.56
C ARG A 37 -2.11 -9.35 -26.08
N THR A 38 -1.18 -9.57 -27.01
CA THR A 38 0.25 -9.81 -26.73
C THR A 38 0.82 -8.85 -25.69
N HIS A 39 0.65 -7.54 -25.92
CA HIS A 39 1.13 -6.50 -25.00
C HIS A 39 0.53 -6.57 -23.58
N ALA A 40 -0.71 -7.07 -23.41
CA ALA A 40 -1.29 -7.24 -22.07
C ALA A 40 -0.55 -8.35 -21.29
N ILE A 41 -0.24 -9.46 -21.97
CA ILE A 41 0.49 -10.58 -21.38
C ILE A 41 1.94 -10.18 -21.10
N GLU A 42 2.63 -9.52 -22.04
CA GLU A 42 4.01 -9.04 -21.87
C GLU A 42 4.15 -8.11 -20.67
N ARG A 43 3.27 -7.12 -20.54
CA ARG A 43 3.25 -6.22 -19.37
C ARG A 43 3.00 -6.97 -18.08
N ARG A 44 2.09 -7.94 -18.08
CA ARG A 44 1.80 -8.74 -16.89
C ARG A 44 2.97 -9.64 -16.50
N ILE A 45 3.72 -10.19 -17.47
CA ILE A 45 4.99 -10.87 -17.22
C ILE A 45 5.97 -9.90 -16.55
N ALA A 46 6.18 -8.70 -17.12
CA ALA A 46 7.09 -7.71 -16.55
C ALA A 46 6.70 -7.33 -15.11
N GLN A 47 5.41 -7.08 -14.86
CA GLN A 47 4.88 -6.84 -13.51
C GLN A 47 5.18 -7.99 -12.55
N ARG A 48 4.98 -9.24 -12.99
CA ARG A 48 5.20 -10.41 -12.14
C ARG A 48 6.69 -10.67 -11.89
N VAL A 49 7.55 -10.38 -12.87
CA VAL A 49 9.00 -10.41 -12.67
C VAL A 49 9.44 -9.34 -11.67
N ALA A 50 8.89 -8.12 -11.74
CA ALA A 50 9.15 -7.08 -10.74
C ALA A 50 8.70 -7.50 -9.33
N ASP A 51 7.47 -8.02 -9.22
CA ASP A 51 6.90 -8.53 -7.96
C ASP A 51 7.73 -9.65 -7.32
N LEU A 52 8.24 -10.59 -8.13
CA LEU A 52 9.08 -11.68 -7.63
C LEU A 52 10.55 -11.26 -7.41
N GLY A 53 11.05 -10.32 -8.22
CA GLY A 53 12.47 -10.10 -8.42
C GLY A 53 13.06 -8.88 -7.73
N LEU A 54 12.26 -7.83 -7.47
CA LEU A 54 12.76 -6.55 -6.99
C LEU A 54 13.54 -6.66 -5.68
N PHE A 55 12.95 -7.21 -4.63
CA PHE A 55 13.62 -7.29 -3.33
C PHE A 55 14.82 -8.26 -3.33
N PRO A 56 14.73 -9.47 -3.93
CA PRO A 56 15.91 -10.33 -4.10
C PRO A 56 17.05 -9.64 -4.85
N PHE A 57 16.74 -8.85 -5.88
CA PHE A 57 17.73 -8.10 -6.65
C PHE A 57 18.38 -7.00 -5.80
N VAL A 58 17.59 -6.17 -5.11
CA VAL A 58 18.10 -5.07 -4.27
C VAL A 58 19.03 -5.62 -3.17
N ARG A 59 18.69 -6.77 -2.58
CA ARG A 59 19.55 -7.45 -1.60
C ARG A 59 20.88 -7.89 -2.19
N GLU A 60 20.87 -8.37 -3.42
CA GLU A 60 22.11 -8.75 -4.11
C GLU A 60 22.97 -7.53 -4.44
N CYS A 61 22.36 -6.41 -4.86
CA CYS A 61 23.06 -5.14 -5.03
C CYS A 61 23.69 -4.65 -3.72
N ALA A 62 22.96 -4.74 -2.59
CA ALA A 62 23.49 -4.39 -1.28
C ALA A 62 24.70 -5.26 -0.90
N ARG A 63 24.64 -6.56 -1.20
CA ARG A 63 25.74 -7.50 -0.98
C ARG A 63 26.97 -7.15 -1.82
N HIS A 64 26.82 -6.84 -3.10
CA HIS A 64 27.91 -6.40 -3.96
C HIS A 64 28.54 -5.10 -3.45
N HIS A 65 27.70 -4.13 -3.09
CA HIS A 65 28.15 -2.87 -2.53
C HIS A 65 28.97 -3.05 -1.26
N ALA A 66 28.54 -3.92 -0.34
CA ALA A 66 29.28 -4.25 0.88
C ALA A 66 30.66 -4.88 0.60
N LEU A 67 30.82 -5.55 -0.55
CA LEU A 67 32.09 -6.12 -1.01
C LEU A 67 32.94 -5.12 -1.82
N GLY A 68 32.52 -3.86 -1.95
CA GLY A 68 33.19 -2.86 -2.79
C GLY A 68 33.09 -3.13 -4.29
N GLN A 69 32.11 -3.94 -4.71
CA GLN A 69 31.86 -4.30 -6.10
C GLN A 69 30.80 -3.37 -6.72
N ASP A 70 30.80 -3.26 -8.05
CA ASP A 70 29.68 -2.63 -8.78
C ASP A 70 28.35 -3.31 -8.42
N ILE A 71 27.31 -2.52 -8.17
CA ILE A 71 25.97 -3.01 -7.78
C ILE A 71 25.35 -3.96 -8.81
N LEU A 72 25.72 -3.83 -10.10
CA LEU A 72 25.31 -4.72 -11.20
C LEU A 72 26.29 -5.89 -11.44
N ALA A 73 27.26 -6.08 -10.53
CA ALA A 73 28.42 -6.97 -10.63
C ALA A 73 29.43 -6.54 -11.73
N PRO A 74 30.69 -6.24 -11.39
CA PRO A 74 31.68 -5.84 -12.37
C PRO A 74 32.06 -7.04 -13.26
N GLY A 75 31.77 -6.94 -14.56
CA GLY A 75 32.18 -7.91 -15.58
C GLY A 75 31.17 -9.03 -15.90
N ASN A 76 30.05 -9.14 -15.18
CA ASN A 76 29.03 -10.14 -15.49
C ASN A 76 27.98 -9.58 -16.45
N GLN A 77 27.87 -10.21 -17.63
CA GLN A 77 26.77 -9.96 -18.56
C GLN A 77 25.43 -10.52 -18.06
N LEU A 78 25.40 -11.29 -16.97
CA LEU A 78 24.23 -12.01 -16.50
C LEU A 78 23.90 -11.67 -15.04
N VAL A 79 22.71 -11.14 -14.79
CA VAL A 79 22.19 -10.90 -13.43
C VAL A 79 21.18 -11.97 -13.05
N ARG A 80 21.25 -12.50 -11.82
CA ARG A 80 20.38 -13.58 -11.33
C ARG A 80 19.60 -13.12 -10.11
N PHE A 81 18.28 -13.34 -10.11
CA PHE A 81 17.41 -13.03 -8.98
C PHE A 81 16.15 -13.89 -9.02
N ALA A 82 15.65 -14.29 -7.85
CA ALA A 82 14.37 -15.01 -7.69
C ALA A 82 14.19 -16.23 -8.64
N GLY A 83 15.25 -16.98 -8.93
CA GLY A 83 15.19 -18.12 -9.85
C GLY A 83 15.11 -17.74 -11.34
N MET A 84 15.37 -16.48 -11.68
CA MET A 84 15.47 -15.96 -13.04
C MET A 84 16.89 -15.45 -13.30
N SER A 85 17.22 -15.30 -14.59
CA SER A 85 18.44 -14.65 -15.02
C SER A 85 18.18 -13.73 -16.21
N VAL A 86 18.85 -12.57 -16.25
CA VAL A 86 18.72 -11.57 -17.30
C VAL A 86 20.10 -11.24 -17.84
N ASP A 87 20.27 -11.42 -19.15
CA ASP A 87 21.45 -10.96 -19.87
C ASP A 87 21.37 -9.44 -20.08
N LEU A 88 22.34 -8.69 -19.56
CA LEU A 88 22.39 -7.22 -19.58
C LEU A 88 22.69 -6.64 -20.97
N GLN A 89 23.26 -7.43 -21.88
CA GLN A 89 23.51 -6.96 -23.25
C GLN A 89 22.29 -7.19 -24.14
N SER A 90 21.71 -8.38 -24.07
CA SER A 90 20.62 -8.77 -24.97
C SER A 90 19.22 -8.59 -24.37
N GLY A 91 19.11 -8.30 -23.07
CA GLY A 91 17.85 -8.32 -22.32
C GLY A 91 17.19 -9.71 -22.25
N ARG A 92 17.93 -10.79 -22.56
CA ARG A 92 17.36 -12.14 -22.62
C ARG A 92 17.09 -12.64 -21.21
N THR A 93 15.82 -12.81 -20.89
CA THR A 93 15.39 -13.39 -19.61
C THR A 93 15.22 -14.90 -19.74
N GLN A 94 15.80 -15.64 -18.79
CA GLN A 94 15.63 -17.08 -18.66
C GLN A 94 15.04 -17.41 -17.30
N ILE A 95 14.09 -18.35 -17.28
CA ILE A 95 13.52 -18.89 -16.05
C ILE A 95 14.27 -20.16 -15.65
N GLY A 96 14.64 -20.27 -14.38
CA GLY A 96 15.25 -21.48 -13.83
C GLY A 96 14.25 -22.63 -13.77
N PHE A 97 14.74 -23.85 -13.93
CA PHE A 97 13.92 -25.07 -13.99
C PHE A 97 13.02 -25.25 -12.74
N LEU A 98 13.54 -24.97 -11.54
CA LEU A 98 12.76 -25.09 -10.30
C LEU A 98 11.61 -24.09 -10.24
N LEU A 99 11.83 -22.84 -10.67
CA LEU A 99 10.77 -21.83 -10.71
C LEU A 99 9.72 -22.20 -11.76
N LEU A 100 10.14 -22.68 -12.93
CA LEU A 100 9.25 -23.19 -13.97
C LEU A 100 8.34 -24.31 -13.42
N LEU A 101 8.92 -25.33 -12.79
CA LEU A 101 8.18 -26.45 -12.21
C LEU A 101 7.20 -25.98 -11.14
N HIS A 102 7.65 -25.11 -10.23
CA HIS A 102 6.81 -24.55 -9.18
C HIS A 102 5.63 -23.77 -9.77
N SER A 103 5.85 -22.89 -10.74
CA SER A 103 4.77 -22.09 -11.33
C SER A 103 3.78 -22.92 -12.16
N VAL A 104 4.26 -23.97 -12.83
CA VAL A 104 3.38 -24.95 -13.51
C VAL A 104 2.56 -25.75 -12.48
N GLY A 105 3.18 -26.19 -11.39
CA GLY A 105 2.47 -26.85 -10.30
C GLY A 105 1.39 -25.96 -9.66
N GLU A 106 1.73 -24.68 -9.44
CA GLU A 106 0.79 -23.66 -8.96
C GLU A 106 -0.40 -23.49 -9.92
N PHE A 107 -0.15 -23.44 -11.24
CA PHE A 107 -1.23 -23.43 -12.24
C PHE A 107 -2.18 -24.62 -12.05
N PHE A 108 -1.68 -25.85 -11.98
CA PHE A 108 -2.54 -27.03 -11.87
C PHE A 108 -3.32 -27.06 -10.56
N ALA A 109 -2.70 -26.69 -9.44
CA ALA A 109 -3.37 -26.61 -8.15
C ALA A 109 -4.55 -25.61 -8.19
N HIS A 110 -4.32 -24.42 -8.73
CA HIS A 110 -5.36 -23.40 -8.87
C HIS A 110 -6.42 -23.77 -9.91
N TRP A 111 -6.04 -24.40 -11.02
CA TRP A 111 -6.96 -24.84 -12.08
C TRP A 111 -7.91 -25.92 -11.55
N LEU A 112 -7.37 -26.95 -10.87
CA LEU A 112 -8.18 -27.98 -10.22
C LEU A 112 -9.09 -27.39 -9.13
N HIS A 113 -8.59 -26.43 -8.36
CA HIS A 113 -9.40 -25.75 -7.35
C HIS A 113 -10.58 -25.00 -7.98
N VAL A 114 -10.36 -24.28 -9.08
CA VAL A 114 -11.43 -23.60 -9.83
C VAL A 114 -12.49 -24.60 -10.32
N ALA A 115 -12.08 -25.74 -10.88
CA ALA A 115 -12.99 -26.80 -11.29
C ALA A 115 -13.82 -27.36 -10.11
N ALA A 116 -13.17 -27.62 -8.98
CA ALA A 116 -13.84 -28.11 -7.77
C ALA A 116 -14.86 -27.10 -7.23
N GLN A 117 -14.51 -25.80 -7.18
CA GLN A 117 -15.44 -24.74 -6.75
C GLN A 117 -16.65 -24.64 -7.69
N ALA A 118 -16.43 -24.75 -9.01
CA ALA A 118 -17.50 -24.76 -10.00
C ALA A 118 -18.46 -25.94 -9.79
N MET A 119 -17.91 -27.13 -9.55
CA MET A 119 -18.71 -28.34 -9.29
C MET A 119 -19.52 -28.21 -8.00
N VAL A 120 -18.89 -27.75 -6.90
CA VAL A 120 -19.58 -27.51 -5.62
C VAL A 120 -20.69 -26.48 -5.78
N ALA A 121 -20.45 -25.39 -6.51
CA ALA A 121 -21.46 -24.38 -6.81
C ALA A 121 -22.69 -25.00 -7.50
N SER A 122 -22.46 -25.80 -8.54
CA SER A 122 -23.51 -26.48 -9.30
C SER A 122 -24.31 -27.49 -8.47
N LEU A 123 -23.66 -28.19 -7.53
CA LEU A 123 -24.30 -29.19 -6.68
C LEU A 123 -25.14 -28.57 -5.55
N GLN A 124 -24.66 -27.49 -4.92
CA GLN A 124 -25.34 -26.91 -3.76
C GLN A 124 -26.63 -26.17 -4.11
N ARG A 125 -26.82 -25.75 -5.39
CA ARG A 125 -28.01 -25.03 -5.90
C ARG A 125 -28.59 -23.99 -4.93
N LYS A 126 -27.73 -23.22 -4.26
CA LYS A 126 -28.18 -22.11 -3.43
C LYS A 126 -28.82 -21.04 -4.31
N GLY A 127 -29.79 -20.30 -3.77
CA GLY A 127 -30.38 -19.14 -4.46
C GLY A 127 -29.30 -18.18 -4.95
N ARG A 128 -29.52 -17.58 -6.12
CA ARG A 128 -28.57 -16.61 -6.71
C ARG A 128 -28.55 -15.33 -5.89
N LYS A 129 -27.40 -14.98 -5.34
CA LYS A 129 -27.21 -13.72 -4.59
C LYS A 129 -26.99 -12.49 -5.49
N GLY A 130 -26.82 -12.68 -6.80
CA GLY A 130 -26.62 -11.59 -7.75
C GLY A 130 -25.18 -11.07 -7.79
N ALA A 131 -25.02 -9.92 -8.44
CA ALA A 131 -23.74 -9.25 -8.63
C ALA A 131 -23.17 -8.69 -7.31
N ALA A 132 -21.87 -8.46 -7.27
CA ALA A 132 -21.22 -7.81 -6.13
C ALA A 132 -19.99 -7.00 -6.55
N THR A 133 -19.68 -5.99 -5.75
CA THR A 133 -18.37 -5.34 -5.74
C THR A 133 -17.40 -6.17 -4.89
N LEU A 134 -16.23 -6.48 -5.44
CA LEU A 134 -15.20 -7.26 -4.76
C LEU A 134 -14.12 -6.32 -4.24
N LEU A 135 -13.87 -6.33 -2.93
CA LEU A 135 -12.89 -5.47 -2.29
C LEU A 135 -11.71 -6.28 -1.76
N PHE A 136 -10.48 -5.89 -2.12
CA PHE A 136 -9.24 -6.57 -1.76
C PHE A 136 -8.27 -5.61 -1.06
N GLY A 137 -7.46 -6.13 -0.14
CA GLY A 137 -6.33 -5.39 0.41
C GLY A 137 -6.62 -4.41 1.55
N VAL A 138 -7.78 -4.52 2.20
CA VAL A 138 -8.06 -3.76 3.42
C VAL A 138 -7.47 -4.51 4.62
N GLY A 139 -6.71 -3.80 5.46
CA GLY A 139 -6.13 -4.37 6.68
C GLY A 139 -7.21 -4.82 7.66
N GLY A 140 -6.96 -5.91 8.39
CA GLY A 140 -7.90 -6.44 9.37
C GLY A 140 -8.23 -5.42 10.48
N GLU A 141 -7.26 -4.59 10.85
CA GLU A 141 -7.39 -3.49 11.79
C GLU A 141 -8.34 -2.38 11.31
N SER A 142 -8.48 -2.21 9.99
CA SER A 142 -9.40 -1.25 9.39
C SER A 142 -10.79 -1.84 9.23
N LEU A 143 -10.91 -3.15 9.02
CA LEU A 143 -12.19 -3.85 8.91
C LEU A 143 -12.89 -4.04 10.25
N LYS A 144 -12.13 -4.23 11.34
CA LYS A 144 -12.67 -4.50 12.67
C LYS A 144 -12.10 -3.54 13.69
N ALA A 145 -12.92 -2.57 14.10
CA ALA A 145 -12.63 -1.57 15.11
C ALA A 145 -13.50 -1.81 16.33
N GLU A 146 -12.93 -1.77 17.54
CA GLU A 146 -13.71 -1.94 18.78
C GLU A 146 -14.57 -3.23 18.79
N GLY A 147 -14.08 -4.28 18.11
CA GLY A 147 -14.79 -5.56 18.01
C GLY A 147 -15.84 -5.67 16.88
N SER A 148 -16.11 -4.60 16.12
CA SER A 148 -17.18 -4.52 15.11
C SER A 148 -16.69 -3.99 13.75
N ASP A 149 -17.43 -4.23 12.67
CA ASP A 149 -17.18 -3.63 11.36
C ASP A 149 -18.01 -2.36 11.10
N ALA A 150 -18.77 -1.89 12.10
CA ALA A 150 -19.69 -0.75 11.95
C ALA A 150 -19.03 0.51 11.34
N ARG A 151 -17.83 0.86 11.80
CA ARG A 151 -17.06 2.03 11.30
C ARG A 151 -16.67 1.88 9.83
N PHE A 152 -16.26 0.67 9.44
CA PHE A 152 -15.89 0.35 8.07
C PHE A 152 -17.12 0.34 7.15
N VAL A 153 -18.24 -0.24 7.62
CA VAL A 153 -19.53 -0.21 6.95
C VAL A 153 -19.95 1.24 6.72
N GLU A 154 -19.98 2.08 7.76
CA GLU A 154 -20.37 3.49 7.64
C GLU A 154 -19.52 4.24 6.61
N TYR A 155 -18.20 4.02 6.62
CA TYR A 155 -17.31 4.58 5.59
C TYR A 155 -17.68 4.11 4.19
N CYS A 156 -17.95 2.82 4.00
CA CYS A 156 -18.38 2.32 2.69
C CYS A 156 -19.70 2.94 2.25
N GLU A 157 -20.63 3.27 3.17
CA GLU A 157 -21.93 3.86 2.82
C GLU A 157 -21.87 5.34 2.46
N ARG A 158 -21.10 6.11 3.23
CA ARG A 158 -21.10 7.58 3.17
C ARG A 158 -19.80 8.18 2.67
N GLY A 159 -18.76 7.36 2.52
CA GLY A 159 -17.46 7.78 2.05
C GLY A 159 -17.45 8.13 0.56
N PRO A 160 -16.35 8.75 0.09
CA PRO A 160 -16.29 9.32 -1.25
C PRO A 160 -16.06 8.28 -2.37
N ILE A 161 -15.86 7.01 -2.03
CA ILE A 161 -15.50 5.96 -2.98
C ILE A 161 -16.79 5.36 -3.58
N VAL A 162 -17.22 5.92 -4.70
CA VAL A 162 -18.46 5.57 -5.41
C VAL A 162 -18.71 4.05 -5.56
N PRO A 163 -17.75 3.22 -6.03
CA PRO A 163 -17.99 1.78 -6.17
C PRO A 163 -18.23 1.04 -4.83
N LEU A 164 -17.98 1.67 -3.68
CA LEU A 164 -18.32 1.13 -2.36
C LEU A 164 -19.67 1.67 -1.87
N SER A 165 -19.93 2.96 -2.01
CA SER A 165 -21.17 3.62 -1.54
C SER A 165 -22.39 3.19 -2.32
N CYS A 166 -22.25 3.01 -3.64
CA CYS A 166 -23.34 2.58 -4.51
C CYS A 166 -23.46 1.05 -4.63
N ALA A 167 -22.52 0.27 -4.08
CA ALA A 167 -22.58 -1.18 -4.19
C ALA A 167 -23.75 -1.74 -3.39
N PRO A 168 -24.70 -2.45 -4.04
CA PRO A 168 -25.78 -3.14 -3.34
C PRO A 168 -25.25 -4.30 -2.49
N ARG A 169 -24.08 -4.81 -2.85
CA ARG A 169 -23.43 -5.95 -2.18
C ARG A 169 -21.91 -5.88 -2.31
N LEU A 170 -21.22 -6.12 -1.21
CA LEU A 170 -19.76 -6.11 -1.08
C LEU A 170 -19.26 -7.47 -0.58
N ILE A 171 -18.31 -8.05 -1.30
CA ILE A 171 -17.55 -9.22 -0.86
C ILE A 171 -16.13 -8.76 -0.57
N VAL A 172 -15.80 -8.67 0.71
CA VAL A 172 -14.56 -8.09 1.22
C VAL A 172 -13.56 -9.19 1.57
N GLN A 173 -12.34 -9.04 1.07
CA GLN A 173 -11.25 -9.94 1.40
C GLN A 173 -10.86 -9.80 2.87
N SER A 174 -10.95 -10.89 3.63
CA SER A 174 -10.46 -10.94 5.01
C SER A 174 -9.95 -12.33 5.37
N THR A 175 -8.86 -12.38 6.13
CA THR A 175 -8.40 -13.60 6.81
C THR A 175 -8.97 -13.73 8.22
N LEU A 176 -9.52 -12.63 8.76
CA LEU A 176 -10.17 -12.61 10.07
C LEU A 176 -11.63 -13.02 9.94
N TYR A 177 -12.13 -13.74 10.94
CA TYR A 177 -13.56 -13.93 11.10
C TYR A 177 -14.19 -12.62 11.60
N ILE A 178 -15.08 -12.06 10.79
CA ILE A 178 -15.81 -10.82 11.08
C ILE A 178 -17.29 -11.13 10.90
N ARG A 179 -18.08 -10.86 11.95
CA ARG A 179 -19.53 -10.92 11.86
C ARG A 179 -20.01 -9.57 11.32
N PRO A 180 -20.58 -9.51 10.10
CA PRO A 180 -21.02 -8.25 9.53
C PRO A 180 -22.18 -7.65 10.33
N VAL A 181 -22.14 -6.35 10.59
CA VAL A 181 -23.27 -5.58 11.12
C VAL A 181 -24.43 -5.55 10.11
N GLN A 182 -24.13 -5.56 8.82
CA GLN A 182 -25.11 -5.64 7.73
C GLN A 182 -24.89 -6.91 6.86
N PRO A 183 -25.35 -8.10 7.31
CA PRO A 183 -25.06 -9.38 6.65
C PRO A 183 -25.63 -9.53 5.22
N ASP A 184 -26.65 -8.75 4.86
CA ASP A 184 -27.23 -8.78 3.52
C ASP A 184 -26.39 -8.04 2.48
N ARG A 185 -25.65 -7.02 2.94
CA ARG A 185 -24.79 -6.18 2.09
C ARG A 185 -23.32 -6.60 2.15
N PHE A 186 -22.80 -6.96 3.32
CA PHE A 186 -21.38 -7.24 3.52
C PHE A 186 -21.10 -8.71 3.78
N GLU A 187 -20.09 -9.23 3.10
CA GLU A 187 -19.58 -10.58 3.32
C GLU A 187 -18.05 -10.57 3.41
N TYR A 188 -17.49 -11.14 4.48
CA TYR A 188 -16.05 -11.24 4.69
C TYR A 188 -15.55 -12.64 4.39
N VAL A 189 -14.67 -12.78 3.39
CA VAL A 189 -14.14 -14.07 2.95
C VAL A 189 -12.68 -13.97 2.54
N ARG A 190 -11.94 -15.07 2.65
CA ARG A 190 -10.53 -15.11 2.22
C ARG A 190 -10.36 -14.95 0.70
N PHE A 191 -11.32 -15.46 -0.07
CA PHE A 191 -11.27 -15.47 -1.54
C PHE A 191 -12.58 -14.96 -2.16
N PRO A 192 -12.73 -13.63 -2.37
CA PRO A 192 -13.95 -13.01 -2.88
C PRO A 192 -14.49 -13.62 -4.18
N LEU A 193 -13.62 -13.90 -5.15
CA LEU A 193 -14.01 -14.48 -6.45
C LEU A 193 -14.68 -15.86 -6.32
N PHE A 194 -14.13 -16.74 -5.47
CA PHE A 194 -14.69 -18.07 -5.25
C PHE A 194 -16.00 -18.01 -4.45
N ALA A 195 -16.14 -17.05 -3.53
CA ALA A 195 -17.41 -16.81 -2.86
C ALA A 195 -18.50 -16.39 -3.86
N LEU A 196 -18.17 -15.41 -4.73
CA LEU A 196 -19.08 -14.94 -5.77
C LEU A 196 -19.55 -16.07 -6.70
N MET A 197 -18.61 -16.93 -7.15
CA MET A 197 -18.93 -18.08 -8.00
C MET A 197 -19.85 -19.09 -7.30
N ARG A 198 -19.53 -19.47 -6.06
CA ARG A 198 -20.34 -20.44 -5.29
C ARG A 198 -21.77 -20.00 -5.04
N GLN A 199 -21.98 -18.69 -4.91
CA GLN A 199 -23.29 -18.11 -4.61
C GLN A 199 -24.10 -17.80 -5.86
N ASN A 200 -23.49 -17.94 -7.04
CA ASN A 200 -24.12 -17.69 -8.33
C ASN A 200 -23.84 -18.86 -9.26
N ALA A 201 -24.26 -20.04 -8.81
CA ALA A 201 -24.06 -21.29 -9.52
C ALA A 201 -24.53 -21.19 -10.98
N PRO A 202 -23.69 -21.63 -11.93
CA PRO A 202 -24.09 -21.68 -13.32
C PRO A 202 -25.27 -22.65 -13.49
N GLY A 203 -26.22 -22.27 -14.35
CA GLY A 203 -27.16 -23.25 -14.89
C GLY A 203 -26.41 -24.24 -15.80
N LEU A 204 -27.05 -25.34 -16.22
CA LEU A 204 -26.40 -26.40 -17.00
C LEU A 204 -25.64 -25.87 -18.23
N ALA A 205 -26.28 -25.00 -19.02
CA ALA A 205 -25.64 -24.37 -20.18
C ALA A 205 -24.43 -23.50 -19.80
N GLY A 206 -24.54 -22.73 -18.71
CA GLY A 206 -23.44 -21.93 -18.18
C GLY A 206 -22.28 -22.78 -17.69
N PHE A 207 -22.58 -23.94 -17.09
CA PHE A 207 -21.58 -24.87 -16.58
C PHE A 207 -20.83 -25.57 -17.72
N LEU A 208 -21.55 -26.02 -18.76
CA LEU A 208 -20.93 -26.58 -19.96
C LEU A 208 -20.03 -25.55 -20.66
N GLY A 209 -20.51 -24.31 -20.83
CA GLY A 209 -19.73 -23.23 -21.41
C GLY A 209 -18.48 -22.89 -20.59
N PHE A 210 -18.60 -22.88 -19.27
CA PHE A 210 -17.47 -22.74 -18.35
C PHE A 210 -16.45 -23.88 -18.53
N SER A 211 -16.90 -25.15 -18.56
CA SER A 211 -16.01 -26.32 -18.67
C SER A 211 -15.22 -26.33 -19.96
N VAL A 212 -15.84 -25.99 -21.10
CA VAL A 212 -15.13 -25.85 -22.39
C VAL A 212 -14.08 -24.76 -22.30
N CYS A 213 -14.43 -23.59 -21.75
CA CYS A 213 -13.48 -22.49 -21.56
C CYS A 213 -12.33 -22.89 -20.62
N HIS A 214 -12.60 -23.68 -19.58
CA HIS A 214 -11.64 -24.13 -18.59
C HIS A 214 -10.62 -25.13 -19.16
N LEU A 215 -11.08 -26.07 -20.00
CA LEU A 215 -10.20 -26.99 -20.74
C LEU A 215 -9.39 -26.25 -21.82
N HIS A 216 -10.01 -25.29 -22.51
CA HIS A 216 -9.28 -24.46 -23.48
C HIS A 216 -8.18 -23.63 -22.81
N ALA A 217 -8.43 -23.08 -21.61
CA ALA A 217 -7.41 -22.36 -20.84
C ALA A 217 -6.21 -23.25 -20.48
N LEU A 218 -6.44 -24.52 -20.13
CA LEU A 218 -5.38 -25.50 -19.90
C LEU A 218 -4.52 -25.73 -21.15
N GLY A 219 -5.15 -26.04 -22.28
CA GLY A 219 -4.43 -26.27 -23.54
C GLY A 219 -3.64 -25.04 -24.00
N ALA A 220 -4.26 -23.86 -23.94
CA ALA A 220 -3.63 -22.60 -24.31
C ALA A 220 -2.43 -22.27 -23.41
N TYR A 221 -2.56 -22.45 -22.09
CA TYR A 221 -1.46 -22.22 -21.14
C TYR A 221 -0.28 -23.15 -21.40
N LEU A 222 -0.50 -24.46 -21.52
CA LEU A 222 0.57 -25.42 -21.75
C LEU A 222 1.32 -25.15 -23.06
N PHE A 223 0.58 -24.86 -24.14
CA PHE A 223 1.18 -24.45 -25.42
C PHE A 223 2.01 -23.18 -25.29
N ALA A 224 1.50 -22.17 -24.58
CA ALA A 224 2.19 -20.91 -24.37
C ALA A 224 3.49 -21.08 -23.56
N VAL A 225 3.48 -21.90 -22.49
CA VAL A 225 4.68 -22.19 -21.68
C VAL A 225 5.75 -22.91 -22.50
N VAL A 226 5.38 -23.85 -23.37
CA VAL A 226 6.35 -24.52 -24.26
C VAL A 226 7.02 -23.52 -25.21
N ARG A 227 6.25 -22.55 -25.74
CA ARG A 227 6.78 -21.52 -26.66
C ARG A 227 7.59 -20.45 -25.95
N CYS A 228 7.16 -20.03 -24.76
CA CYS A 228 7.80 -19.01 -23.96
C CYS A 228 7.72 -19.41 -22.48
N PRO A 229 8.76 -20.08 -21.93
CA PRO A 229 8.74 -20.59 -20.57
C PRO A 229 8.46 -19.54 -19.49
N LEU A 230 8.82 -18.28 -19.75
CA LEU A 230 8.56 -17.18 -18.81
C LEU A 230 7.07 -16.96 -18.54
N ILE A 231 6.16 -17.36 -19.44
CA ILE A 231 4.71 -17.32 -19.24
C ILE A 231 4.28 -18.16 -18.02
N SER A 232 5.08 -19.15 -17.61
CA SER A 232 4.72 -19.99 -16.47
C SER A 232 4.49 -19.20 -15.19
N VAL A 233 5.18 -18.07 -14.99
CA VAL A 233 5.02 -17.22 -13.79
C VAL A 233 3.62 -16.61 -13.67
N LEU A 234 2.83 -16.67 -14.75
CA LEU A 234 1.43 -16.25 -14.81
C LEU A 234 0.44 -17.41 -14.63
N GLY A 235 0.89 -18.58 -14.15
CA GLY A 235 0.06 -19.77 -13.98
C GLY A 235 -1.26 -19.50 -13.23
N ARG A 236 -1.21 -18.76 -12.13
CA ARG A 236 -2.43 -18.39 -11.37
C ARG A 236 -3.42 -17.56 -12.22
N ASP A 237 -2.92 -16.67 -13.06
CA ASP A 237 -3.76 -15.79 -13.89
C ASP A 237 -4.54 -16.61 -14.94
N PHE A 238 -3.88 -17.59 -15.57
CA PHE A 238 -4.50 -18.48 -16.55
C PHE A 238 -5.42 -19.50 -15.93
N ALA A 239 -5.07 -20.05 -14.76
CA ALA A 239 -5.93 -20.98 -14.02
C ALA A 239 -7.31 -20.39 -13.72
N TYR A 240 -7.37 -19.07 -13.47
CA TYR A 240 -8.61 -18.38 -13.10
C TYR A 240 -9.41 -17.90 -14.31
N HIS A 241 -8.85 -17.92 -15.52
CA HIS A 241 -9.44 -17.31 -16.71
C HIS A 241 -10.91 -17.70 -16.95
N ALA A 242 -11.23 -19.00 -16.96
CA ALA A 242 -12.58 -19.47 -17.26
C ALA A 242 -13.63 -19.02 -16.23
N MET A 243 -13.23 -18.97 -14.94
CA MET A 243 -14.10 -18.47 -13.87
C MET A 243 -14.43 -17.00 -14.10
N LEU A 244 -13.42 -16.19 -14.40
CA LEU A 244 -13.61 -14.75 -14.60
C LEU A 244 -14.41 -14.45 -15.87
N VAL A 245 -14.17 -15.17 -16.98
CA VAL A 245 -14.97 -15.05 -18.21
C VAL A 245 -16.44 -15.38 -17.93
N TYR A 246 -16.72 -16.42 -17.14
CA TYR A 246 -18.09 -16.75 -16.75
C TYR A 246 -18.72 -15.64 -15.91
N LEU A 247 -18.04 -15.22 -14.84
CA LEU A 247 -18.54 -14.19 -13.91
C LEU A 247 -18.81 -12.85 -14.62
N ASP A 248 -17.91 -12.41 -15.49
CA ASP A 248 -18.05 -11.18 -16.27
C ASP A 248 -19.19 -11.26 -17.30
N ARG A 249 -19.28 -12.36 -18.07
CA ARG A 249 -20.37 -12.56 -19.04
C ARG A 249 -21.74 -12.60 -18.38
N ALA A 250 -21.82 -13.20 -17.18
CA ALA A 250 -23.02 -13.24 -16.36
C ALA A 250 -23.30 -11.92 -15.62
N LYS A 251 -22.44 -10.90 -15.77
CA LYS A 251 -22.53 -9.59 -15.09
C LYS A 251 -22.61 -9.74 -13.56
N LEU A 252 -21.84 -10.67 -13.01
CA LEU A 252 -21.80 -10.94 -11.58
C LEU A 252 -20.72 -10.12 -10.85
N ILE A 253 -19.77 -9.58 -11.59
CA ILE A 253 -18.79 -8.62 -11.06
C ILE A 253 -19.32 -7.24 -11.40
N ASP A 254 -19.64 -6.46 -10.38
CA ASP A 254 -20.07 -5.07 -10.55
C ASP A 254 -18.83 -4.17 -10.68
N SER A 255 -17.97 -4.22 -9.67
CA SER A 255 -16.67 -3.54 -9.65
C SER A 255 -15.63 -4.36 -8.89
N ILE A 256 -14.35 -4.13 -9.21
CA ILE A 256 -13.21 -4.63 -8.45
C ILE A 256 -12.54 -3.45 -7.78
N VAL A 257 -12.45 -3.46 -6.46
CA VAL A 257 -11.73 -2.44 -5.69
C VAL A 257 -10.52 -3.11 -5.04
N ILE A 258 -9.33 -2.61 -5.36
CA ILE A 258 -8.06 -3.00 -4.74
C ILE A 258 -7.46 -1.82 -4.01
N THR A 259 -6.59 -2.07 -3.05
CA THR A 259 -5.85 -1.02 -2.37
C THR A 259 -4.38 -1.00 -2.76
N ASN A 260 -3.65 0.03 -2.32
CA ASN A 260 -2.19 0.08 -2.43
C ASN A 260 -1.47 -1.02 -1.60
N SER A 261 -2.16 -1.87 -0.83
CA SER A 261 -1.56 -3.13 -0.35
C SER A 261 -1.39 -4.19 -1.44
N ASN A 262 -2.11 -4.03 -2.56
CA ASN A 262 -2.15 -4.98 -3.67
C ASN A 262 -1.73 -4.36 -5.00
N TYR A 263 -0.99 -3.25 -4.99
CA TYR A 263 -0.56 -2.59 -6.24
C TYR A 263 0.23 -3.52 -7.17
N SER A 264 1.05 -4.43 -6.61
CA SER A 264 1.85 -5.39 -7.40
C SER A 264 1.03 -6.61 -7.84
N ALA A 265 -0.10 -6.85 -7.18
CA ALA A 265 -0.96 -8.00 -7.36
C ALA A 265 -2.19 -7.63 -8.20
N GLN A 266 -1.96 -7.33 -9.48
CA GLN A 266 -3.01 -7.14 -10.48
C GLN A 266 -2.96 -8.28 -11.51
N PRO A 267 -3.66 -9.40 -11.25
CA PRO A 267 -3.77 -10.51 -12.17
C PRO A 267 -4.22 -10.09 -13.57
N LEU A 268 -3.80 -10.85 -14.58
CA LEU A 268 -4.17 -10.59 -15.98
C LEU A 268 -5.68 -10.43 -16.20
N TRP A 269 -6.50 -11.15 -15.43
CA TRP A 269 -7.95 -11.10 -15.55
C TRP A 269 -8.58 -9.78 -15.11
N MET A 270 -7.88 -8.90 -14.39
CA MET A 270 -8.36 -7.54 -14.12
C MET A 270 -8.36 -6.66 -15.39
N ASP A 271 -7.61 -7.07 -16.42
CA ASP A 271 -7.58 -6.50 -17.77
C ASP A 271 -8.23 -7.46 -18.78
N LEU A 272 -9.32 -8.14 -18.37
CA LEU A 272 -10.03 -9.09 -19.23
C LEU A 272 -10.50 -8.41 -20.53
N PRO A 273 -10.34 -9.05 -21.70
CA PRO A 273 -10.79 -8.49 -22.98
C PRO A 273 -12.29 -8.25 -22.96
N LYS A 274 -12.72 -7.02 -23.27
CA LYS A 274 -14.13 -6.62 -23.25
C LYS A 274 -14.81 -6.80 -21.88
N LYS A 275 -14.04 -6.65 -20.78
CA LYS A 275 -14.59 -6.64 -19.42
C LYS A 275 -15.74 -5.65 -19.28
N ARG A 276 -16.71 -5.98 -18.44
CA ARG A 276 -17.92 -5.18 -18.17
C ARG A 276 -17.90 -4.51 -16.79
N PHE A 277 -16.83 -4.73 -16.03
CA PHE A 277 -16.58 -4.12 -14.74
C PHE A 277 -15.39 -3.16 -14.81
N GLN A 278 -15.32 -2.25 -13.84
CA GLN A 278 -14.15 -1.41 -13.63
C GLN A 278 -13.28 -1.94 -12.47
N ALA A 279 -11.97 -1.72 -12.59
CA ALA A 279 -10.97 -1.96 -11.59
C ALA A 279 -10.54 -0.62 -10.98
N HIS A 280 -10.79 -0.44 -9.69
CA HIS A 280 -10.50 0.77 -8.93
C HIS A 280 -9.31 0.53 -7.99
N MET A 281 -8.37 1.47 -7.94
CA MET A 281 -7.30 1.53 -6.93
C MET A 281 -7.66 2.56 -5.85
N VAL A 282 -7.77 2.12 -4.60
CA VAL A 282 -7.95 3.00 -3.44
C VAL A 282 -6.60 3.16 -2.73
N TRP A 283 -6.05 4.37 -2.77
CA TRP A 283 -4.80 4.70 -2.11
C TRP A 283 -5.10 5.12 -0.67
N TYR A 284 -5.12 4.18 0.28
CA TYR A 284 -5.38 4.50 1.69
C TYR A 284 -4.11 4.99 2.43
N SER A 285 -2.99 5.14 1.73
CA SER A 285 -1.80 5.84 2.21
C SER A 285 -0.97 6.39 1.05
N GLN A 286 -0.16 7.40 1.34
CA GLN A 286 0.77 8.07 0.41
C GLN A 286 2.25 7.90 0.81
N ASN A 287 2.54 6.99 1.73
CA ASN A 287 3.90 6.70 2.23
C ASN A 287 4.69 5.79 1.27
N THR A 288 4.59 6.06 -0.02
CA THR A 288 5.00 5.16 -1.12
C THR A 288 6.10 5.75 -1.99
N ILE A 289 6.34 7.05 -1.88
CA ILE A 289 7.45 7.75 -2.53
C ILE A 289 8.73 7.43 -1.74
N PRO A 290 9.76 6.85 -2.37
CA PRO A 290 11.02 6.56 -1.68
C PRO A 290 11.68 7.80 -1.10
N LEU A 291 12.28 7.65 0.08
CA LEU A 291 12.99 8.70 0.79
C LEU A 291 14.23 9.16 0.02
N VAL A 292 14.51 10.46 0.05
CA VAL A 292 15.72 11.06 -0.52
C VAL A 292 16.60 11.56 0.60
N TYR A 293 17.84 11.09 0.63
CA TYR A 293 18.82 11.47 1.65
C TYR A 293 19.69 12.61 1.14
N ALA A 294 20.13 13.50 2.03
CA ALA A 294 20.97 14.64 1.70
C ALA A 294 22.37 14.20 1.22
N ASP A 295 22.89 13.09 1.78
CA ASP A 295 24.21 12.55 1.44
C ASP A 295 24.22 11.63 0.22
N ASP A 296 23.05 11.18 -0.23
CA ASP A 296 22.83 10.51 -1.51
C ASP A 296 21.46 10.90 -2.07
N PRO A 297 21.38 12.01 -2.84
CA PRO A 297 20.13 12.57 -3.32
C PRO A 297 19.54 11.78 -4.51
N ALA A 298 19.81 10.47 -4.58
CA ALA A 298 19.24 9.58 -5.58
C ALA A 298 17.71 9.53 -5.43
N LYS A 299 17.02 10.01 -6.46
CA LYS A 299 15.56 9.88 -6.59
C LYS A 299 15.24 8.61 -7.36
N SER A 300 14.30 7.84 -6.86
CA SER A 300 13.79 6.64 -7.51
C SER A 300 12.30 6.51 -7.24
N ASP A 301 11.58 5.89 -8.17
CA ASP A 301 10.23 5.43 -7.94
C ASP A 301 10.23 3.96 -7.50
N VAL A 302 9.10 3.49 -6.99
CA VAL A 302 8.90 2.05 -6.76
C VAL A 302 8.71 1.37 -8.13
N PRO A 303 9.61 0.47 -8.57
CA PRO A 303 9.59 -0.08 -9.93
C PRO A 303 8.27 -0.73 -10.37
N ASN A 304 7.51 -1.25 -9.42
CA ASN A 304 6.23 -1.89 -9.68
C ASN A 304 5.13 -0.91 -10.12
N TYR A 305 5.24 0.39 -9.82
CA TYR A 305 4.13 1.33 -10.01
C TYR A 305 3.81 1.58 -11.49
N ARG A 306 4.83 1.68 -12.35
CA ARG A 306 4.65 1.82 -13.81
C ARG A 306 3.90 0.64 -14.47
N HIS A 307 3.81 -0.49 -13.78
CA HIS A 307 3.10 -1.68 -14.23
C HIS A 307 1.64 -1.73 -13.75
N MET A 308 1.19 -0.79 -12.93
CA MET A 308 -0.18 -0.76 -12.45
C MET A 308 -1.18 -0.50 -13.57
N ARG A 309 -2.26 -1.27 -13.63
CA ARG A 309 -3.35 -1.15 -14.59
C ARG A 309 -4.67 -1.14 -13.84
N VAL A 310 -5.20 0.06 -13.66
CA VAL A 310 -6.52 0.32 -13.10
C VAL A 310 -7.28 1.26 -14.03
N ASP A 311 -8.61 1.22 -13.97
CA ASP A 311 -9.45 2.11 -14.74
C ASP A 311 -9.66 3.44 -14.01
N VAL A 312 -9.66 3.39 -12.67
CA VAL A 312 -9.90 4.54 -11.80
C VAL A 312 -9.01 4.45 -10.55
N SER A 313 -8.41 5.56 -10.13
CA SER A 313 -7.68 5.70 -8.87
C SER A 313 -8.35 6.73 -7.96
N TRP A 314 -8.34 6.47 -6.65
CA TRP A 314 -8.84 7.35 -5.61
C TRP A 314 -7.69 7.72 -4.67
N VAL A 315 -7.31 9.00 -4.64
CA VAL A 315 -6.11 9.52 -3.95
C VAL A 315 -6.46 10.68 -3.02
N TRP A 316 -5.52 11.07 -2.15
CA TRP A 316 -5.78 12.08 -1.13
C TRP A 316 -5.56 13.50 -1.64
N THR A 317 -4.46 13.72 -2.36
CA THR A 317 -3.97 15.04 -2.78
C THR A 317 -3.85 15.14 -4.30
N ALA A 318 -3.83 16.36 -4.82
CA ALA A 318 -3.65 16.61 -6.25
C ALA A 318 -2.21 16.31 -6.70
N GLU A 319 -1.24 16.65 -5.87
CA GLU A 319 0.19 16.42 -6.10
C GLU A 319 0.49 14.92 -6.23
N TYR A 320 -0.12 14.07 -5.39
CA TYR A 320 0.03 12.62 -5.54
C TYR A 320 -0.68 12.09 -6.78
N ALA A 321 -1.79 12.71 -7.21
CA ALA A 321 -2.39 12.40 -8.51
C ALA A 321 -1.40 12.69 -9.65
N ASP A 322 -0.72 13.82 -9.60
CA ASP A 322 0.31 14.21 -10.58
C ASP A 322 1.52 13.28 -10.53
N TYR A 323 1.94 12.85 -9.35
CA TYR A 323 2.95 11.81 -9.19
C TYR A 323 2.53 10.52 -9.92
N LEU A 324 1.34 9.98 -9.68
CA LEU A 324 0.87 8.77 -10.37
C LEU A 324 0.78 8.95 -11.89
N ARG A 325 0.35 10.13 -12.37
CA ARG A 325 0.35 10.47 -13.80
C ARG A 325 1.76 10.48 -14.38
N SER A 326 2.73 11.03 -13.64
CA SER A 326 4.14 11.07 -14.07
C SER A 326 4.75 9.66 -14.23
N LEU A 327 4.26 8.68 -13.47
CA LEU A 327 4.64 7.27 -13.60
C LEU A 327 3.92 6.55 -14.77
N GLY A 328 3.02 7.22 -15.48
CA GLY A 328 2.23 6.64 -16.55
C GLY A 328 1.14 5.67 -16.06
N VAL A 329 0.68 5.81 -14.82
CA VAL A 329 -0.46 5.02 -14.31
C VAL A 329 -1.71 5.43 -15.11
N PRO A 330 -2.37 4.49 -15.81
CA PRO A 330 -3.52 4.81 -16.64
C PRO A 330 -4.79 5.01 -15.80
N GLY A 331 -5.83 5.53 -16.45
CA GLY A 331 -7.17 5.64 -15.88
C GLY A 331 -7.50 7.04 -15.36
N GLU A 332 -8.72 7.18 -14.88
CA GLU A 332 -9.18 8.38 -14.19
C GLU A 332 -8.58 8.46 -12.78
N ILE A 333 -8.30 9.65 -12.27
CA ILE A 333 -7.80 9.84 -10.90
C ILE A 333 -8.67 10.88 -10.19
N HIS A 334 -9.35 10.46 -9.13
CA HIS A 334 -10.14 11.31 -8.25
C HIS A 334 -9.35 11.67 -6.99
N VAL A 335 -9.27 12.97 -6.70
CA VAL A 335 -8.74 13.49 -5.44
C VAL A 335 -9.91 13.62 -4.46
N VAL A 336 -9.90 12.81 -3.40
CA VAL A 336 -11.03 12.68 -2.46
C VAL A 336 -10.66 12.96 -1.00
N GLY A 337 -9.45 13.45 -0.75
CA GLY A 337 -8.93 13.62 0.60
C GLY A 337 -8.59 12.29 1.28
N PRO A 338 -8.31 12.31 2.59
CA PRO A 338 -7.83 11.12 3.30
C PRO A 338 -8.78 9.93 3.27
N ILE A 339 -8.23 8.75 2.95
CA ILE A 339 -8.97 7.48 2.88
C ILE A 339 -8.49 6.59 4.02
N LEU A 340 -9.22 6.61 5.14
CA LEU A 340 -8.82 5.95 6.40
C LEU A 340 -9.74 4.80 6.81
N TRP A 341 -10.68 4.41 5.94
CA TRP A 341 -11.72 3.40 6.23
C TRP A 341 -12.59 3.75 7.44
N GLN A 342 -12.69 5.03 7.75
CA GLN A 342 -13.52 5.63 8.79
C GLN A 342 -13.82 7.08 8.40
N LEU A 343 -14.91 7.62 8.93
CA LEU A 343 -15.30 9.01 8.68
C LEU A 343 -14.80 9.94 9.81
N PRO A 344 -14.64 11.24 9.51
CA PRO A 344 -14.48 12.26 10.55
C PRO A 344 -15.67 12.25 11.52
N PRO A 345 -15.47 12.57 12.81
CA PRO A 345 -16.57 12.68 13.76
C PRO A 345 -17.51 13.82 13.34
N ALA A 346 -18.82 13.64 13.58
CA ALA A 346 -19.82 14.69 13.33
C ALA A 346 -19.80 15.82 14.38
N ILE A 347 -19.06 15.63 15.48
CA ILE A 347 -19.05 16.54 16.63
C ILE A 347 -17.84 17.46 16.55
N ASP A 348 -18.08 18.75 16.81
CA ASP A 348 -17.01 19.73 16.99
C ASP A 348 -16.25 19.43 18.29
N VAL A 349 -14.97 19.06 18.14
CA VAL A 349 -14.13 18.67 19.27
C VAL A 349 -13.62 19.95 19.94
N ARG A 350 -14.20 20.29 21.10
CA ARG A 350 -13.74 21.44 21.88
C ARG A 350 -12.33 21.18 22.41
N ARG A 351 -11.37 22.01 21.99
CA ARG A 351 -10.01 22.03 22.55
C ARG A 351 -10.02 22.52 24.00
N ARG A 352 -9.21 21.88 24.84
CA ARG A 352 -8.88 22.40 26.17
C ARG A 352 -8.05 23.67 26.01
N ARG A 353 -8.38 24.71 26.77
CA ARG A 353 -7.81 26.06 26.57
C ARG A 353 -6.60 26.36 27.47
N ASP A 354 -6.35 25.52 28.46
CA ASP A 354 -5.39 25.70 29.54
C ASP A 354 -4.07 24.96 29.34
N GLN A 355 -4.00 24.05 28.36
CA GLN A 355 -2.80 23.31 28.00
C GLN A 355 -2.63 23.26 26.49
N LEU A 356 -1.39 23.02 26.06
CA LEU A 356 -1.03 22.79 24.67
C LEU A 356 -0.96 21.28 24.41
N THR A 357 -1.44 20.81 23.28
CA THR A 357 -1.42 19.38 22.93
C THR A 357 -0.57 19.12 21.69
N LEU A 358 0.50 18.35 21.84
CA LEU A 358 1.29 17.79 20.74
C LEU A 358 0.83 16.36 20.47
N MET A 359 0.39 16.07 19.24
CA MET A 359 0.04 14.71 18.83
C MET A 359 1.14 14.12 17.97
N ILE A 360 1.66 12.97 18.37
CA ILE A 360 2.76 12.26 17.71
C ILE A 360 2.21 11.04 16.96
N PHE A 361 2.61 10.92 15.69
CA PHE A 361 2.46 9.70 14.90
C PHE A 361 3.82 9.15 14.49
N ASP A 362 4.14 7.97 14.99
CA ASP A 362 5.39 7.26 14.74
C ASP A 362 5.22 6.11 13.73
N VAL A 363 6.37 5.54 13.35
CA VAL A 363 6.46 4.21 12.77
C VAL A 363 7.29 3.38 13.72
N THR A 364 6.67 2.35 14.31
CA THR A 364 7.40 1.44 15.20
C THR A 364 8.51 0.74 14.40
N PRO A 365 9.78 0.94 14.78
CA PRO A 365 10.91 0.38 14.05
C PRO A 365 10.90 -1.14 14.14
N VAL A 366 11.19 -1.79 13.02
CA VAL A 366 11.51 -3.22 12.98
C VAL A 366 13.02 -3.38 13.15
N ARG A 367 13.44 -4.58 13.60
CA ARG A 367 14.86 -4.92 13.65
C ARG A 367 15.51 -4.85 12.27
N ASP A 368 16.79 -4.53 12.23
CA ASP A 368 17.53 -4.37 10.97
C ASP A 368 17.50 -5.66 10.13
N GLU A 369 17.61 -6.84 10.74
CA GLU A 369 17.55 -8.11 9.99
C GLU A 369 16.17 -8.33 9.33
N VAL A 370 15.11 -7.81 9.96
CA VAL A 370 13.75 -7.85 9.40
C VAL A 370 13.63 -6.88 8.24
N ALA A 371 14.14 -5.65 8.38
CA ALA A 371 14.15 -4.62 7.34
C ALA A 371 14.94 -5.09 6.09
N GLU A 372 16.14 -5.62 6.28
CA GLU A 372 16.98 -6.12 5.19
C GLU A 372 16.34 -7.31 4.47
N ARG A 373 15.67 -8.20 5.20
CA ARG A 373 14.96 -9.34 4.62
C ARG A 373 13.83 -8.91 3.67
N ILE A 374 13.19 -7.77 3.94
CA ILE A 374 12.16 -7.17 3.08
C ILE A 374 12.73 -6.17 2.07
N GLY A 375 14.06 -6.09 1.94
CA GLY A 375 14.74 -5.27 0.94
C GLY A 375 14.82 -3.78 1.29
N LEU A 376 14.65 -3.42 2.56
CA LEU A 376 14.82 -2.04 3.04
C LEU A 376 16.23 -1.87 3.61
N PHE A 377 17.14 -1.36 2.78
CA PHE A 377 18.50 -1.00 3.17
C PHE A 377 18.60 0.49 3.49
N ARG A 378 19.35 0.80 4.56
CA ARG A 378 19.37 2.11 5.23
C ARG A 378 17.96 2.58 5.57
N ASN A 379 17.17 1.73 6.22
CA ASN A 379 15.84 2.08 6.66
C ASN A 379 15.88 3.33 7.56
N TYR A 380 15.26 4.44 7.13
CA TYR A 380 15.18 5.65 7.96
C TYR A 380 14.40 5.39 9.26
N TYR A 381 13.39 4.53 9.22
CA TYR A 381 12.58 4.17 10.38
C TYR A 381 13.26 3.08 11.23
N ASN A 382 14.58 3.17 11.42
CA ASN A 382 15.32 2.31 12.34
C ASN A 382 15.16 2.81 13.79
N ALA A 383 15.55 1.96 14.75
CA ALA A 383 15.39 2.25 16.17
C ALA A 383 16.07 3.55 16.61
N SER A 384 17.32 3.77 16.19
CA SER A 384 18.09 4.97 16.55
C SER A 384 17.37 6.26 16.13
N ASN A 385 16.88 6.30 14.89
CA ASN A 385 16.17 7.46 14.36
C ASN A 385 14.82 7.68 15.05
N MET A 386 14.05 6.62 15.33
CA MET A 386 12.75 6.74 16.00
C MET A 386 12.87 7.10 17.48
N ILE A 387 13.94 6.64 18.14
CA ILE A 387 14.34 7.08 19.49
C ILE A 387 14.68 8.58 19.48
N GLY A 388 15.50 9.02 18.50
CA GLY A 388 15.85 10.42 18.31
C GLY A 388 14.61 11.30 18.06
N PHE A 389 13.67 10.80 17.27
CA PHE A 389 12.38 11.44 17.02
C PHE A 389 11.58 11.65 18.32
N LEU A 390 11.35 10.61 19.14
CA LEU A 390 10.60 10.78 20.39
C LEU A 390 11.32 11.72 21.38
N ARG A 391 12.62 11.53 21.57
CA ARG A 391 13.42 12.40 22.47
C ARG A 391 13.45 13.85 21.99
N GLY A 392 13.50 14.07 20.68
CA GLY A 392 13.42 15.41 20.09
C GLY A 392 12.10 16.09 20.41
N VAL A 393 10.97 15.38 20.30
CA VAL A 393 9.65 15.95 20.64
C VAL A 393 9.52 16.24 22.14
N VAL A 394 10.00 15.34 23.01
CA VAL A 394 10.01 15.57 24.46
C VAL A 394 10.86 16.78 24.82
N LYS A 395 12.06 16.94 24.22
CA LYS A 395 12.88 18.13 24.43
C LYS A 395 12.13 19.41 24.02
N VAL A 396 11.42 19.38 22.89
CA VAL A 396 10.59 20.51 22.44
C VAL A 396 9.45 20.79 23.41
N LYS A 397 8.79 19.76 23.96
CA LYS A 397 7.78 19.93 25.02
C LYS A 397 8.36 20.71 26.20
N ASP A 398 9.48 20.28 26.76
CA ASP A 398 10.10 20.92 27.93
C ASP A 398 10.47 22.39 27.65
N GLU A 399 11.05 22.68 26.48
CA GLU A 399 11.41 24.04 26.08
C GLU A 399 10.18 24.93 25.85
N LEU A 400 9.09 24.37 25.33
CA LEU A 400 7.82 25.09 25.16
C LEU A 400 7.17 25.41 26.50
N GLU A 401 7.19 24.47 27.46
CA GLU A 401 6.69 24.71 28.82
C GLU A 401 7.49 25.84 29.49
N GLN A 402 8.82 25.79 29.40
CA GLN A 402 9.70 26.81 29.96
C GLN A 402 9.46 28.20 29.36
N ARG A 403 9.26 28.29 28.04
CA ARG A 403 9.11 29.58 27.33
C ARG A 403 7.69 30.15 27.42
N SER A 404 6.67 29.30 27.40
CA SER A 404 5.27 29.72 27.37
C SER A 404 4.62 29.81 28.75
N GLY A 405 5.18 29.12 29.75
CA GLY A 405 4.57 28.96 31.07
C GLY A 405 3.28 28.11 31.07
N LYS A 406 2.94 27.46 29.95
CA LYS A 406 1.78 26.58 29.81
C LYS A 406 2.23 25.14 29.83
N LYS A 407 1.41 24.26 30.42
CA LYS A 407 1.63 22.81 30.35
C LYS A 407 1.48 22.33 28.91
N VAL A 408 2.36 21.43 28.48
CA VAL A 408 2.33 20.79 27.16
C VAL A 408 2.06 19.29 27.36
N GLN A 409 0.92 18.82 26.89
CA GLN A 409 0.60 17.40 26.81
C GLN A 409 1.17 16.82 25.52
N VAL A 410 1.81 15.66 25.61
CA VAL A 410 2.30 14.90 24.46
C VAL A 410 1.55 13.59 24.38
N LEU A 411 0.84 13.38 23.27
CA LEU A 411 0.05 12.19 23.00
C LEU A 411 0.74 11.39 21.89
N LEU A 412 1.03 10.12 22.12
CA LEU A 412 1.62 9.22 21.13
C LEU A 412 0.57 8.23 20.63
N LYS A 413 0.42 8.12 19.30
CA LYS A 413 -0.43 7.11 18.67
C LYS A 413 0.37 6.23 17.71
N HIS A 414 0.53 4.97 18.08
CA HIS A 414 1.12 3.97 17.20
C HIS A 414 0.23 3.64 15.99
N LYS A 415 0.89 3.30 14.88
CA LYS A 415 0.21 2.80 13.67
C LYS A 415 -0.46 1.43 13.91
N ARG A 416 0.15 0.56 14.71
CA ARG A 416 -0.28 -0.82 14.99
C ARG A 416 0.16 -1.24 16.40
N GLY A 417 -0.44 -2.32 16.91
CA GLY A 417 0.05 -2.98 18.12
C GLY A 417 1.45 -3.60 17.93
N PHE A 418 2.15 -3.80 19.04
CA PHE A 418 3.49 -4.38 19.02
C PHE A 418 3.50 -5.83 18.55
N ASN A 419 4.59 -6.24 17.89
CA ASN A 419 4.85 -7.63 17.51
C ASN A 419 6.33 -7.99 17.79
N PRO A 420 6.68 -9.29 17.85
CA PRO A 420 8.04 -9.73 18.18
C PRO A 420 9.13 -9.31 17.19
N GLY A 421 8.76 -8.81 16.00
CA GLY A 421 9.70 -8.29 15.00
C GLY A 421 10.08 -6.83 15.21
N HIS A 422 9.45 -6.14 16.16
CA HIS A 422 9.80 -4.78 16.54
C HIS A 422 11.08 -4.72 17.37
N ASP A 423 11.70 -3.54 17.34
CA ASP A 423 12.92 -3.26 18.09
C ASP A 423 12.63 -3.05 19.58
N LEU A 424 13.42 -3.69 20.45
CA LEU A 424 13.20 -3.65 21.90
C LEU A 424 13.68 -2.35 22.54
N ASP A 425 14.73 -1.71 22.01
CA ASP A 425 15.26 -0.47 22.59
C ASP A 425 14.25 0.66 22.40
N TYR A 426 13.57 0.68 21.25
CA TYR A 426 12.46 1.59 21.02
C TYR A 426 11.30 1.35 21.99
N ILE A 427 10.90 0.09 22.20
CA ILE A 427 9.80 -0.27 23.10
C ILE A 427 10.15 0.15 24.54
N ASN A 428 11.36 -0.15 25.00
CA ASN A 428 11.84 0.21 26.33
C ASN A 428 11.82 1.73 26.54
N LEU A 429 12.21 2.52 25.52
CA LEU A 429 12.09 3.98 25.60
C LEU A 429 10.64 4.44 25.73
N VAL A 430 9.71 3.86 24.95
CA VAL A 430 8.29 4.23 25.05
C VAL A 430 7.76 3.92 26.46
N GLU A 431 8.11 2.77 27.04
CA GLU A 431 7.75 2.41 28.41
C GLU A 431 8.37 3.36 29.45
N GLU A 432 9.63 3.76 29.27
CA GLU A 432 10.29 4.77 30.11
C GLU A 432 9.54 6.10 30.06
N LEU A 433 9.25 6.62 28.87
CA LEU A 433 8.54 7.89 28.68
C LEU A 433 7.12 7.86 29.23
N LEU A 434 6.44 6.71 29.20
CA LEU A 434 5.14 6.51 29.82
C LEU A 434 5.21 6.50 31.35
N SER A 435 6.18 5.77 31.92
CA SER A 435 6.35 5.67 33.38
C SER A 435 6.79 6.98 34.04
N THR A 436 7.42 7.87 33.27
CA THR A 436 7.82 9.22 33.70
C THR A 436 6.79 10.30 33.33
N GLU A 437 5.61 9.92 32.84
CA GLU A 437 4.52 10.83 32.43
C GLU A 437 4.95 11.88 31.39
N GLN A 438 6.01 11.60 30.63
CA GLN A 438 6.49 12.51 29.60
C GLN A 438 5.58 12.47 28.36
N ILE A 439 4.98 11.31 28.09
CA ILE A 439 4.00 11.07 27.02
C ILE A 439 2.79 10.29 27.56
N GLU A 440 1.67 10.36 26.85
CA GLU A 440 0.50 9.52 27.05
C GLU A 440 0.23 8.69 25.78
N LEU A 441 -0.07 7.40 25.95
CA LEU A 441 -0.32 6.49 24.82
C LEU A 441 -1.81 6.47 24.45
N ILE A 442 -2.11 6.83 23.20
CA ILE A 442 -3.43 6.66 22.59
C ILE A 442 -3.52 5.27 21.96
N SER A 443 -4.69 4.63 22.10
CA SER A 443 -4.93 3.33 21.48
C SER A 443 -4.65 3.35 19.98
N PHE A 444 -3.98 2.32 19.46
CA PHE A 444 -3.63 2.23 18.04
C PHE A 444 -4.87 2.14 17.13
N ASP A 445 -6.02 1.70 17.64
CA ASP A 445 -7.29 1.59 16.91
C ASP A 445 -8.21 2.82 17.02
N ALA A 446 -7.84 3.80 17.86
CA ALA A 446 -8.56 5.05 18.03
C ALA A 446 -8.75 5.80 16.69
N ASN A 447 -9.90 6.47 16.52
CA ASN A 447 -10.20 7.25 15.33
C ASN A 447 -9.21 8.42 15.19
N ILE A 448 -8.39 8.39 14.15
CA ILE A 448 -7.32 9.36 13.92
C ILE A 448 -7.84 10.79 13.70
N TYR A 449 -9.03 10.95 13.12
CA TYR A 449 -9.64 12.27 12.94
C TYR A 449 -9.91 12.92 14.31
N PHE A 450 -10.51 12.16 15.22
CA PHE A 450 -10.78 12.62 16.58
C PHE A 450 -9.50 12.96 17.33
N THR A 451 -8.50 12.10 17.23
CA THR A 451 -7.19 12.29 17.86
C THR A 451 -6.48 13.54 17.34
N ILE A 452 -6.51 13.80 16.03
CA ILE A 452 -5.88 14.99 15.43
C ILE A 452 -6.60 16.29 15.81
N LEU A 453 -7.94 16.30 15.85
CA LEU A 453 -8.71 17.51 16.18
C LEU A 453 -8.44 18.04 17.60
N GLN A 454 -7.95 17.18 18.50
CA GLN A 454 -7.54 17.54 19.86
C GLN A 454 -6.16 18.20 19.95
N ALA A 455 -5.37 18.17 18.87
CA ALA A 455 -4.00 18.67 18.85
C ALA A 455 -3.93 20.16 18.49
N ASP A 456 -2.93 20.85 19.05
CA ASP A 456 -2.50 22.17 18.58
C ASP A 456 -1.44 22.05 17.48
N LEU A 457 -0.63 20.99 17.54
CA LEU A 457 0.35 20.63 16.52
C LEU A 457 0.42 19.11 16.39
N VAL A 458 0.40 18.62 15.16
CA VAL A 458 0.63 17.21 14.82
C VAL A 458 2.07 17.01 14.35
N VAL A 459 2.86 16.25 15.10
CA VAL A 459 4.24 15.91 14.76
C VAL A 459 4.27 14.50 14.19
N VAL A 460 4.76 14.36 12.96
CA VAL A 460 4.71 13.10 12.22
C VAL A 460 6.11 12.73 11.77
N VAL A 461 6.46 11.46 11.90
CA VAL A 461 7.70 10.97 11.30
C VAL A 461 7.70 11.21 9.77
N PRO A 462 8.83 11.61 9.15
CA PRO A 462 8.85 12.04 7.75
C PRO A 462 8.13 11.08 6.79
N TYR A 463 7.34 11.68 5.89
CA TYR A 463 6.63 11.02 4.79
C TYR A 463 5.58 9.97 5.19
N SER A 464 5.06 10.09 6.41
CA SER A 464 3.88 9.33 6.84
C SER A 464 2.58 10.09 6.63
N SER A 465 1.52 9.36 6.28
CA SER A 465 0.25 9.94 5.84
C SER A 465 -0.56 10.76 6.88
N PRO A 466 -0.41 10.59 8.23
CA PRO A 466 -1.15 11.41 9.20
C PRO A 466 -1.03 12.93 9.02
N VAL A 467 0.07 13.43 8.44
CA VAL A 467 0.26 14.87 8.20
C VAL A 467 -0.82 15.42 7.27
N TYR A 468 -1.20 14.66 6.23
CA TYR A 468 -2.18 15.07 5.23
C TYR A 468 -3.60 15.00 5.80
N VAL A 469 -3.83 14.13 6.79
CA VAL A 469 -5.07 14.12 7.55
C VAL A 469 -5.19 15.41 8.36
N ALA A 470 -4.12 15.82 9.06
CA ALA A 470 -4.10 17.07 9.83
C ALA A 470 -4.32 18.29 8.94
N ASP A 471 -3.64 18.36 7.80
CA ASP A 471 -3.83 19.42 6.81
C ASP A 471 -5.28 19.52 6.32
N SER A 472 -5.92 18.38 5.99
CA SER A 472 -7.33 18.34 5.58
C SER A 472 -8.33 18.80 6.66
N LEU A 473 -7.91 18.79 7.92
CA LEU A 473 -8.69 19.25 9.08
C LEU A 473 -8.30 20.68 9.51
N GLY A 474 -7.38 21.34 8.81
CA GLY A 474 -6.87 22.66 9.18
C GLY A 474 -6.03 22.65 10.47
N VAL A 475 -5.49 21.50 10.86
CA VAL A 475 -4.63 21.37 12.05
C VAL A 475 -3.16 21.51 11.63
N PRO A 476 -2.40 22.46 12.21
CA PRO A 476 -0.97 22.59 11.98
C PRO A 476 -0.25 21.27 12.18
N SER A 477 0.64 20.94 11.25
CA SER A 477 1.32 19.67 11.23
C SER A 477 2.74 19.80 10.68
N VAL A 478 3.63 18.91 11.09
CA VAL A 478 5.04 18.97 10.73
C VAL A 478 5.62 17.58 10.57
N PHE A 479 6.35 17.37 9.48
CA PHE A 479 7.29 16.25 9.39
C PHE A 479 8.54 16.57 10.19
N PHE A 480 8.94 15.69 11.11
CA PHE A 480 10.12 15.91 11.95
C PHE A 480 11.24 14.92 11.65
N ASP A 481 12.26 15.38 10.94
CA ASP A 481 13.50 14.64 10.71
C ASP A 481 14.50 14.92 11.83
N ALA A 482 14.51 14.07 12.86
CA ALA A 482 15.34 14.27 14.04
C ALA A 482 16.86 14.20 13.78
N VAL A 483 17.28 13.56 12.69
CA VAL A 483 18.69 13.34 12.35
C VAL A 483 19.19 14.24 11.22
N SER A 484 18.30 15.05 10.63
CA SER A 484 18.63 16.00 9.56
C SER A 484 19.32 15.34 8.33
N GLU A 485 18.87 14.14 7.98
CA GLU A 485 19.43 13.36 6.87
C GLU A 485 18.57 13.42 5.60
N LEU A 486 17.33 13.91 5.65
CA LEU A 486 16.37 13.84 4.55
C LEU A 486 16.24 15.16 3.79
N VAL A 487 16.10 15.05 2.47
CA VAL A 487 15.71 16.18 1.61
C VAL A 487 14.18 16.30 1.65
N PRO A 488 13.60 17.48 1.96
CA PRO A 488 12.16 17.67 2.06
C PRO A 488 11.45 17.50 0.70
N ILE A 489 10.92 16.30 0.44
CA ILE A 489 10.19 15.93 -0.78
C ILE A 489 8.76 15.45 -0.45
N TYR A 490 7.88 16.38 -0.12
CA TYR A 490 6.50 16.09 0.27
C TYR A 490 5.50 17.02 -0.43
N ASP A 491 4.23 16.62 -0.45
CA ASP A 491 3.14 17.44 -0.98
C ASP A 491 2.94 18.64 -0.05
N LYS A 492 3.12 19.84 -0.60
CA LYS A 492 3.03 21.08 0.19
C LYS A 492 1.57 21.39 0.50
N GLY A 493 1.13 21.10 1.71
CA GLY A 493 -0.14 21.55 2.26
C GLY A 493 -0.06 22.96 2.87
N LEU A 494 -1.21 23.58 3.10
CA LEU A 494 -1.29 24.90 3.75
C LEU A 494 -0.78 24.87 5.20
N HIS A 495 -0.97 23.73 5.86
CA HIS A 495 -0.69 23.52 7.27
C HIS A 495 0.43 22.47 7.49
N ILE A 496 1.22 22.16 6.46
CA ILE A 496 2.28 21.15 6.52
C ILE A 496 3.66 21.83 6.51
N GLY A 497 4.37 21.70 7.64
CA GLY A 497 5.78 22.06 7.77
C GLY A 497 6.72 20.86 7.64
N PHE A 498 8.01 21.15 7.56
CA PHE A 498 9.10 20.19 7.73
C PHE A 498 10.13 20.80 8.68
N ALA A 499 10.63 19.99 9.61
CA ALA A 499 11.64 20.37 10.58
C ALA A 499 12.82 19.40 10.48
N SER A 500 14.00 19.92 10.15
CA SER A 500 15.26 19.21 10.14
C SER A 500 15.99 19.49 11.46
N GLY A 501 15.86 18.56 12.40
CA GLY A 501 16.41 18.69 13.75
C GLY A 501 15.49 19.42 14.74
N THR A 502 15.85 19.30 16.01
CA THR A 502 14.99 19.71 17.14
C THR A 502 14.76 21.21 17.20
N ASP A 503 15.75 22.02 16.82
CA ASP A 503 15.65 23.49 16.88
C ASP A 503 14.64 24.02 15.87
N GLU A 504 14.60 23.45 14.66
CA GLU A 504 13.58 23.78 13.66
C GLU A 504 12.18 23.32 14.10
N LEU A 505 12.07 22.15 14.74
CA LEU A 505 10.79 21.67 15.29
C LEU A 505 10.26 22.65 16.35
N LEU A 506 11.14 23.11 17.25
CA LEU A 506 10.79 24.10 18.26
C LEU A 506 10.30 25.40 17.62
N HIS A 507 10.99 25.88 16.58
CA HIS A 507 10.58 27.08 15.86
C HIS A 507 9.18 26.94 15.23
N VAL A 508 8.91 25.81 14.58
CA VAL A 508 7.58 25.50 14.02
C VAL A 508 6.52 25.45 15.10
N ALA A 509 6.81 24.82 16.24
CA ALA A 509 5.88 24.74 17.36
C ALA A 509 5.57 26.12 17.96
N GLN A 510 6.58 26.98 18.14
CA GLN A 510 6.40 28.35 18.63
C GLN A 510 5.54 29.19 17.68
N LYS A 511 5.82 29.13 16.38
CA LYS A 511 5.05 29.86 15.37
C LYS A 511 3.57 29.47 15.41
N THR A 512 3.30 28.17 15.54
CA THR A 512 1.94 27.63 15.64
C THR A 512 1.20 28.20 16.86
N MET A 513 1.90 28.35 17.98
CA MET A 513 1.32 28.95 19.20
C MET A 513 1.02 30.43 19.05
N THR A 514 1.90 31.20 18.40
CA THR A 514 1.69 32.65 18.18
C THR A 514 0.51 32.92 17.24
N ILE A 515 0.33 32.12 16.18
CA ILE A 515 -0.80 32.25 15.24
C ILE A 515 -2.13 32.04 15.99
N ASN A 516 -2.20 31.00 16.82
CA ASN A 516 -3.40 30.73 17.63
C ASN A 516 -3.73 31.88 18.58
N GLU A 517 -2.77 32.67 19.06
CA GLU A 517 -3.07 33.84 19.90
C GLU A 517 -3.59 35.05 19.10
N ASN A 518 -3.16 35.21 17.85
CA ASN A 518 -3.61 36.30 16.99
C ASN A 518 -4.96 36.03 16.33
N ASP A 519 -5.24 34.80 15.89
CA ASP A 519 -6.56 34.43 15.36
C ASP A 519 -7.65 34.48 16.45
N LYS A 520 -7.27 34.29 17.72
CA LYS A 520 -8.13 34.55 18.88
C LYS A 520 -8.58 36.02 18.99
N ASN A 521 -7.81 36.97 18.47
CA ASN A 521 -8.19 38.39 18.43
C ASN A 521 -9.09 38.71 17.23
N LEU A 522 -8.86 38.08 16.08
CA LEU A 522 -9.69 38.26 14.88
C LEU A 522 -11.10 37.66 15.03
N LEU A 523 -11.24 36.52 15.72
CA LEU A 523 -12.55 35.94 16.04
C LEU A 523 -13.30 36.69 17.14
N ARG A 524 -12.61 37.50 17.97
CA ARG A 524 -13.27 38.41 18.93
C ARG A 524 -13.85 39.67 18.29
N VAL A 525 -13.26 40.16 17.19
CA VAL A 525 -13.75 41.36 16.48
C VAL A 525 -14.98 41.08 15.61
N ARG A 526 -15.27 39.81 15.26
CA ARG A 526 -16.48 39.41 14.52
C ARG A 526 -17.65 38.97 15.39
N ALA A 527 -17.56 39.16 16.71
CA ALA A 527 -18.61 38.83 17.67
C ALA A 527 -19.04 40.05 18.53
N CYS A 528 -18.82 41.26 18.03
CA CYS A 528 -19.44 42.50 18.52
C CYS A 528 -20.33 43.11 17.44
#